data_AF-A0A9E2GCS4-F1
#
_entry.id   AF-A0A9E2GCS4-F1
#
_cell.length_a   1.000
_cell.length_b   1.000
_cell.length_c   1.000
_cell.angle_alpha   90.00
_cell.angle_beta   90.00
_cell.angle_gamma   90.00
#
_symmetry.space_group_name_H-M   'P 1'
#
loop_
_entity.id
_entity.type
_entity.pdbx_description
1 polymer ?
#
loop_
_entity_poly.entity_id
_entity_poly.type
_entity_poly.pdbx_seq_one_letter_code
_entity_poly.pdbx_strand_id
1 'polypeptide(L)'
;DIRFRLVRLAGKRITEDGILIIKAKNFRTQKQNRKNAVNRLIKLIQKAAEKPKTRIKTKPSLASKKRVIEAKKHRAGIKKMRRSVSTNEG
;
A
#
# COMPACT_ATOMS: atom_id res chain seq x y z
N ASP A 1 -12.67 -13.44 -2.61
CA ASP A 1 -12.04 -12.22 -2.07
C ASP A 1 -12.04 -12.18 -0.54
N ILE A 2 -13.20 -12.15 0.13
CA ILE A 2 -13.29 -12.05 1.61
C ILE A 2 -12.51 -13.16 2.34
N ARG A 3 -12.61 -14.43 1.89
CA ARG A 3 -11.86 -15.56 2.47
C ARG A 3 -10.33 -15.32 2.46
N PHE A 4 -9.79 -14.84 1.35
CA PHE A 4 -8.35 -14.53 1.25
C PHE A 4 -7.94 -13.40 2.20
N ARG A 5 -8.75 -12.34 2.28
CA ARG A 5 -8.54 -11.25 3.24
C ARG A 5 -8.59 -11.73 4.68
N LEU A 6 -9.55 -12.60 5.00
CA LEU A 6 -9.68 -13.22 6.33
C LEU A 6 -8.45 -14.04 6.66
N VAL A 7 -7.97 -14.88 5.74
CA VAL A 7 -6.77 -15.71 5.96
C VAL A 7 -5.56 -14.82 6.26
N ARG A 8 -5.38 -13.76 5.47
CA ARG A 8 -4.30 -12.79 5.67
C ARG A 8 -4.40 -12.06 7.01
N LEU A 9 -5.60 -11.66 7.45
CA LEU A 9 -5.83 -11.00 8.74
C LEU A 9 -5.73 -11.95 9.94
N ALA A 10 -6.06 -13.22 9.74
CA ALA A 10 -5.97 -14.25 10.76
C ALA A 10 -4.51 -14.61 11.06
N GLY A 11 -3.66 -14.65 10.03
CA GLY A 11 -2.22 -14.91 10.12
C GLY A 11 -1.96 -16.26 10.79
N LYS A 12 -1.11 -16.26 11.84
CA LYS A 12 -0.73 -17.46 12.62
C LYS A 12 -1.88 -18.21 13.30
N ARG A 13 -3.12 -17.70 13.24
CA ARG A 13 -4.30 -18.35 13.80
C ARG A 13 -4.94 -19.36 12.84
N ILE A 14 -4.46 -19.46 11.61
CA ILE A 14 -4.93 -20.45 10.63
C ILE A 14 -3.89 -21.56 10.49
N THR A 15 -4.37 -22.80 10.48
CA THR A 15 -3.56 -23.98 10.17
C THR A 15 -3.35 -24.13 8.66
N GLU A 16 -2.45 -25.03 8.26
CA GLU A 16 -2.21 -25.35 6.84
C GLU A 16 -3.48 -25.87 6.14
N ASP A 17 -4.33 -26.59 6.87
CA ASP A 17 -5.64 -27.06 6.40
C ASP A 17 -6.71 -25.96 6.30
N GLY A 18 -6.37 -24.71 6.62
CA GLY A 18 -7.29 -23.58 6.56
C GLY A 18 -8.24 -23.47 7.75
N ILE A 19 -7.94 -24.12 8.88
CA ILE A 19 -8.77 -24.10 10.09
C ILE A 19 -8.39 -22.89 10.94
N LEU A 20 -9.37 -22.03 11.24
CA LEU A 20 -9.18 -20.87 12.11
C LEU A 20 -9.33 -21.24 13.59
N ILE A 21 -8.26 -21.06 14.36
CA ILE A 21 -8.23 -21.32 15.80
C ILE A 21 -8.39 -20.00 16.58
N ILE A 22 -9.47 -19.90 17.37
CA ILE A 22 -9.73 -18.76 18.26
C ILE A 22 -9.69 -19.23 19.71
N LYS A 23 -8.64 -18.82 20.44
CA LYS A 23 -8.52 -19.06 21.89
C LYS A 23 -9.19 -17.93 22.67
N ALA A 24 -10.10 -18.27 23.59
CA ALA A 24 -10.74 -17.33 24.51
C ALA A 24 -10.64 -17.85 25.95
N LYS A 25 -9.88 -17.12 26.79
CA LYS A 25 -9.59 -17.48 28.19
C LYS A 25 -9.64 -16.27 29.14
N ASN A 26 -10.46 -15.29 28.79
CA ASN A 26 -10.48 -13.98 29.44
C ASN A 26 -11.47 -13.89 30.60
N PHE A 27 -12.41 -14.83 30.70
CA PHE A 27 -13.48 -14.82 31.69
C PHE A 27 -13.48 -16.07 32.54
N ARG A 28 -14.07 -15.96 33.73
CA ARG A 28 -14.23 -17.08 34.67
C ARG A 28 -15.17 -18.16 34.15
N THR A 29 -16.18 -17.82 33.35
CA THR A 29 -17.19 -18.78 32.88
C THR A 29 -16.99 -19.18 31.41
N GLN A 30 -17.28 -20.44 31.10
CA GLN A 30 -17.23 -20.97 29.74
C GLN A 30 -18.20 -20.23 28.80
N LYS A 31 -19.41 -19.89 29.29
CA LYS A 31 -20.42 -19.15 28.51
C LYS A 31 -19.90 -17.79 28.04
N GLN A 32 -19.24 -17.04 28.92
CA GLN A 32 -18.63 -15.76 28.58
C GLN A 32 -17.45 -15.95 27.61
N ASN A 33 -16.60 -16.96 27.83
CA ASN A 33 -15.50 -17.27 26.92
C ASN A 33 -16.01 -17.66 25.51
N ARG A 34 -17.08 -18.45 25.42
CA ARG A 34 -17.73 -18.81 24.14
C ARG A 34 -18.28 -17.57 23.44
N LYS A 35 -19.00 -16.71 24.15
CA LYS A 35 -19.51 -15.43 23.61
C LYS A 35 -18.35 -14.55 23.12
N ASN A 36 -17.24 -14.51 23.86
CA ASN A 36 -16.06 -13.75 23.46
C ASN A 36 -15.40 -14.30 22.19
N ALA A 37 -15.25 -15.63 22.08
CA ALA A 37 -14.72 -16.27 20.87
C ALA A 37 -15.58 -15.97 19.64
N VAL A 38 -16.91 -16.09 19.77
CA VAL A 38 -17.87 -15.75 18.71
C VAL A 38 -17.76 -14.27 18.32
N ASN A 39 -17.70 -13.36 19.29
CA ASN A 39 -17.54 -11.93 19.01
C ASN A 39 -16.22 -11.62 18.27
N ARG A 40 -15.12 -12.30 18.62
CA ARG A 40 -13.84 -12.17 17.92
C ARG A 40 -13.92 -12.68 16.48
N LEU A 41 -14.61 -13.80 16.26
CA LEU A 41 -14.86 -14.32 14.92
C LEU A 41 -15.64 -13.31 14.07
N ILE A 42 -16.75 -12.79 14.59
CA ILE A 42 -17.59 -11.81 13.89
C ILE A 42 -16.77 -10.57 13.52
N LYS A 43 -16.02 -10.00 14.47
CA LYS A 43 -15.17 -8.83 14.20
C LYS A 43 -14.12 -9.10 13.12
N LEU A 44 -13.52 -10.30 13.12
CA LEU A 44 -12.54 -10.68 12.11
C LEU A 44 -13.17 -10.77 10.71
N ILE A 45 -14.36 -11.37 10.61
CA ILE A 45 -15.12 -11.46 9.36
C ILE A 45 -15.53 -10.08 8.87
N GLN A 46 -16.05 -9.21 9.74
CA GLN A 46 -16.42 -7.84 9.40
C GLN A 46 -15.22 -7.06 8.82
N LYS A 47 -14.06 -7.14 9.48
CA LYS A 47 -12.83 -6.52 8.97
C LYS A 47 -12.37 -7.11 7.64
N ALA A 48 -12.55 -8.43 7.45
CA ALA A 48 -12.23 -9.08 6.18
C ALA A 48 -13.24 -8.74 5.07
N ALA A 49 -14.48 -8.38 5.41
CA ALA A 49 -15.51 -7.96 4.48
C ALA A 49 -15.25 -6.55 3.94
N GLU A 50 -14.69 -5.65 4.76
CA GLU A 50 -14.33 -4.29 4.36
C GLU A 50 -13.34 -4.27 3.19
N LYS A 51 -13.81 -3.81 2.02
CA LYS A 51 -13.02 -3.78 0.80
C LYS A 51 -11.96 -2.69 0.89
N PRO A 52 -10.67 -2.99 0.69
CA PRO A 52 -9.64 -1.96 0.70
C PRO A 52 -9.91 -0.96 -0.42
N LYS A 53 -9.82 0.33 -0.10
CA LYS A 53 -9.94 1.40 -1.10
C LYS A 53 -8.82 1.24 -2.12
N THR A 54 -9.19 1.19 -3.40
CA THR A 54 -8.21 1.11 -4.49
C THR A 54 -7.30 2.33 -4.44
N ARG A 55 -5.98 2.09 -4.36
CA ARG A 55 -5.00 3.16 -4.48
C ARG A 55 -4.97 3.62 -5.94
N ILE A 56 -5.35 4.87 -6.17
CA ILE A 56 -5.16 5.53 -7.46
C ILE A 56 -3.74 6.11 -7.46
N LYS A 57 -2.93 5.74 -8.46
CA LYS A 57 -1.57 6.29 -8.60
C LYS A 57 -1.68 7.81 -8.78
N THR A 58 -0.89 8.55 -8.02
CA THR A 58 -0.81 10.00 -8.19
C THR A 58 -0.08 10.33 -9.48
N LYS A 59 -0.55 11.36 -10.19
CA LYS A 59 0.20 11.94 -11.31
C LYS A 59 1.35 12.79 -10.74
N PRO A 60 2.50 12.91 -11.43
CA PRO A 60 3.56 13.84 -11.02
C PRO A 60 3.02 15.26 -10.85
N SER A 61 3.47 15.95 -9.80
CA SER A 61 3.01 17.31 -9.50
C SER A 61 3.40 18.28 -10.62
N LEU A 62 2.62 19.35 -10.77
CA LEU A 62 2.87 20.40 -11.76
C LEU A 62 4.24 21.07 -11.54
N ALA A 63 4.63 21.28 -10.27
CA ALA A 63 5.95 21.78 -9.91
C ALA A 63 7.09 20.83 -10.34
N SER A 64 6.91 19.51 -10.19
CA SER A 64 7.89 18.52 -10.65
C SER A 64 8.06 18.57 -12.17
N LYS A 65 6.95 18.63 -12.91
CA LYS A 65 6.97 18.76 -14.38
C LYS A 65 7.69 20.04 -14.83
N LYS A 66 7.39 21.18 -14.20
CA LYS A 66 8.06 22.46 -14.47
C LYS A 66 9.57 22.36 -14.24
N ARG A 67 9.99 21.82 -13.09
CA ARG A 67 11.42 21.67 -12.74
C ARG A 67 12.19 20.84 -13.77
N VAL A 68 11.59 19.75 -14.28
CA VAL A 68 12.21 18.92 -15.32
C VAL A 68 12.41 19.70 -16.62
N ILE A 69 11.41 20.47 -17.04
CA ILE A 69 11.48 21.30 -18.25
C ILE A 69 12.55 22.39 -18.10
N GLU A 70 12.54 23.11 -16.98
CA GLU A 70 13.53 24.17 -16.71
C GLU A 70 14.95 23.61 -16.62
N ALA A 71 15.14 22.47 -15.95
CA ALA A 71 16.43 21.80 -15.92
C ALA A 71 16.90 21.37 -17.32
N LYS A 72 15.99 20.93 -18.19
CA LYS A 72 16.30 20.59 -19.59
C LYS A 72 16.72 21.82 -20.38
N LYS A 73 16.00 22.94 -20.25
CA LYS A 73 16.34 24.22 -20.90
C LYS A 73 17.70 24.72 -20.44
N HIS A 74 17.95 24.72 -19.13
CA HIS A 74 19.21 25.15 -18.54
C HIS A 74 20.40 24.35 -19.08
N ARG A 75 20.30 23.00 -19.12
CA ARG A 75 21.35 22.16 -19.70
C ARG A 75 21.55 22.40 -21.20
N ALA A 76 20.47 22.65 -21.95
CA ALA A 76 20.58 22.97 -23.38
C ALA A 76 21.34 24.29 -23.60
N GLY A 77 21.06 25.31 -22.77
CA GLY A 77 21.81 26.57 -22.75
C GLY A 77 23.29 26.37 -22.49
N ILE A 78 23.64 25.63 -21.43
CA ILE A 78 25.05 25.29 -21.11
C ILE A 78 25.72 24.57 -22.29
N LYS A 79 25.05 23.58 -22.89
CA LYS A 79 25.60 22.86 -24.05
C LYS A 79 25.81 23.75 -25.27
N LYS A 80 24.93 24.72 -25.52
CA LYS A 80 25.07 25.68 -26.62
C LYS A 80 26.29 26.56 -26.41
N MET A 81 26.49 27.09 -25.20
CA MET A 81 27.66 27.91 -24.87
C MET A 81 28.97 27.12 -24.92
N ARG A 82 28.93 25.80 -24.67
CA ARG A 82 30.11 24.93 -24.74
C ARG A 82 30.54 24.59 -26.17
N ARG A 83 29.65 24.67 -27.17
CA ARG A 83 30.05 24.42 -28.55
C ARG A 83 31.10 25.45 -28.93
N SER A 84 32.28 24.99 -29.38
CA SER A 84 33.29 25.90 -29.93
C SER A 84 32.64 26.67 -31.07
N VAL A 85 32.82 27.98 -31.08
CA VAL A 85 32.48 28.78 -32.25
C VAL A 85 33.36 28.24 -33.37
N SER A 86 32.77 27.63 -34.39
CA SER A 86 33.51 27.39 -35.63
C SER A 86 33.79 28.77 -36.20
N THR A 87 34.98 29.31 -35.93
CA THR A 87 35.55 30.42 -36.66
C THR A 87 35.66 29.98 -38.12
N ASN A 88 34.64 30.34 -38.90
CA ASN A 88 34.78 30.42 -40.34
C ASN A 88 35.36 31.82 -40.60
N GLU A 89 36.68 31.92 -40.47
CA GLU A 89 37.41 33.08 -40.99
C GLU A 89 37.48 32.90 -42.49
N GLY A 90 36.75 33.76 -43.21
CA GLY A 90 36.92 34.01 -44.63
C GLY A 90 37.72 35.28 -44.82
#